data_AF-A0A1V4RVR0-F1
#
_entry.id   AF-A0A1V4RVR0-F1
#
_cell.length_a   1.000
_cell.length_b   1.000
_cell.length_c   1.000
_cell.angle_alpha   90.00
_cell.angle_beta   90.00
_cell.angle_gamma   90.00
#
_symmetry.space_group_name_H-M   'P 1'
#
loop_
_entity.id
_entity.type
_entity.pdbx_description
1 polymer ?
#
loop_
_entity_poly.entity_id
_entity_poly.type
_entity_poly.pdbx_seq_one_letter_code
_entity_poly.pdbx_strand_id
1 'polypeptide(L)'
;MKKSKMNAFLKKIFYRSFPFLLMASVSLHAEGKTTSSTPLLHVKDVPGWIIAETRHIAGKELYGYIDGGAEIYLEYGFEELTVQQLQQGEQELLVEIYRMKDAEAAFGIFSVSHRKCSFVENFTRYHCDSPYQLLFVKGAYFVAITNYQGIEEAREKALAVARKISDKIKQPDVNIPVIFQSGEFQPDVKRLKFCRGILGIQNAIPEWRKLFDGFTGFSVFVLKIERGEQWANIGLESGKPGNLC
;
A
#
# COMPACT_ATOMS: atom_id res chain seq x y z
N MET A 1 -16.68 -4.38 91.72
CA MET A 1 -17.88 -3.54 91.97
C MET A 1 -18.77 -3.56 90.73
N LYS A 2 -20.06 -3.89 90.91
CA LYS A 2 -21.21 -4.01 89.96
C LYS A 2 -21.09 -3.21 88.64
N LYS A 3 -21.63 -3.57 87.46
CA LYS A 3 -22.40 -4.70 86.84
C LYS A 3 -22.55 -4.25 85.34
N SER A 4 -22.34 -5.08 84.31
CA SER A 4 -23.28 -6.05 83.70
C SER A 4 -24.14 -5.52 82.53
N LYS A 5 -24.08 -6.28 81.41
CA LYS A 5 -25.13 -6.59 80.40
C LYS A 5 -25.55 -5.48 79.43
N MET A 6 -25.45 -5.65 78.11
CA MET A 6 -26.13 -6.61 77.22
C MET A 6 -27.60 -6.23 76.96
N ASN A 7 -27.88 -6.01 75.67
CA ASN A 7 -29.15 -6.11 74.93
C ASN A 7 -30.20 -4.99 75.01
N ALA A 8 -30.29 -4.32 73.85
CA ALA A 8 -31.44 -4.38 72.94
C ALA A 8 -32.43 -3.20 72.89
N PHE A 9 -32.94 -3.04 71.66
CA PHE A 9 -34.26 -2.58 71.25
C PHE A 9 -34.40 -1.19 70.57
N LEU A 10 -34.64 -1.29 69.25
CA LEU A 10 -35.57 -0.50 68.41
C LEU A 10 -35.15 0.88 67.92
N LYS A 11 -34.94 0.99 66.60
CA LYS A 11 -36.00 1.45 65.68
C LYS A 11 -35.68 1.13 64.21
N LYS A 12 -36.59 0.41 63.58
CA LYS A 12 -36.78 0.25 62.13
C LYS A 12 -37.05 1.61 61.49
N ILE A 13 -36.52 1.86 60.29
CA ILE A 13 -37.16 2.59 59.15
C ILE A 13 -36.28 2.26 57.92
N PHE A 14 -36.68 1.29 57.09
CA PHE A 14 -37.35 1.52 55.81
C PHE A 14 -36.50 2.35 54.82
N TYR A 15 -35.64 1.70 54.03
CA TYR A 15 -35.30 2.22 52.70
C TYR A 15 -35.18 1.09 51.68
N ARG A 16 -36.27 1.01 50.89
CA ARG A 16 -36.46 0.43 49.57
C ARG A 16 -35.23 -0.14 48.88
N SER A 17 -35.34 -1.43 48.56
CA SER A 17 -34.66 -2.13 47.48
C SER A 17 -34.66 -1.31 46.20
N PHE A 18 -33.49 -0.81 45.81
CA PHE A 18 -33.24 -0.19 44.51
C PHE A 18 -32.62 -1.28 43.62
N PRO A 19 -33.32 -1.81 42.60
CA PRO A 19 -32.69 -2.73 41.67
C PRO A 19 -31.69 -1.91 40.85
N PHE A 20 -30.41 -2.25 40.99
CA PHE A 20 -29.33 -1.70 40.16
C PHE A 20 -29.52 -2.27 38.75
N LEU A 21 -30.30 -1.56 37.92
CA LEU A 21 -30.46 -1.85 36.51
C LEU A 21 -29.16 -1.42 35.80
N LEU A 22 -28.26 -2.39 35.59
CA LEU A 22 -27.02 -2.22 34.83
C LEU A 22 -27.38 -2.03 33.35
N MET A 23 -27.55 -0.78 32.94
CA MET A 23 -27.80 -0.38 31.54
C MET A 23 -26.47 -0.05 30.85
N ALA A 24 -26.17 -0.85 29.82
CA ALA A 24 -25.40 -0.56 28.59
C ALA A 24 -23.98 0.04 28.75
N SER A 25 -22.97 -0.47 28.05
CA SER A 25 -22.93 -0.42 26.59
C SER A 25 -22.10 -1.55 26.00
N VAL A 26 -22.74 -2.44 25.25
CA VAL A 26 -22.02 -3.23 24.24
C VAL A 26 -21.71 -2.26 23.11
N SER A 27 -20.45 -1.84 23.01
CA SER A 27 -19.96 -1.15 21.84
C SER A 27 -19.96 -2.15 20.69
N LEU A 28 -21.07 -2.20 19.93
CA LEU A 28 -21.07 -2.76 18.59
C LEU A 28 -20.07 -1.92 17.78
N HIS A 29 -18.83 -2.42 17.67
CA HIS A 29 -17.95 -1.97 16.61
C HIS A 29 -18.56 -2.54 15.33
N ALA A 30 -19.30 -1.70 14.62
CA ALA A 30 -19.57 -1.95 13.22
C ALA A 30 -18.20 -1.90 12.52
N GLU A 31 -17.60 -3.07 12.29
CA GLU A 31 -16.59 -3.20 11.24
C GLU A 31 -17.30 -2.85 9.93
N GLY A 32 -17.15 -1.59 9.53
CA GLY A 32 -17.38 -1.19 8.16
C GLY A 32 -16.43 -2.01 7.30
N LYS A 33 -16.89 -3.15 6.80
CA LYS A 33 -16.28 -3.80 5.63
C LYS A 33 -16.38 -2.79 4.51
N THR A 34 -15.35 -1.97 4.35
CA THR A 34 -15.09 -1.26 3.12
C THR A 34 -14.83 -2.35 2.10
N THR A 35 -15.88 -2.78 1.40
CA THR A 35 -15.79 -3.65 0.22
C THR A 35 -15.06 -2.87 -0.87
N SER A 36 -13.75 -2.74 -0.72
CA SER A 36 -12.87 -2.35 -1.81
C SER A 36 -12.79 -3.57 -2.70
N SER A 37 -13.66 -3.61 -3.71
CA SER A 37 -13.60 -4.61 -4.77
C SER A 37 -12.29 -4.42 -5.52
N THR A 38 -11.42 -5.42 -5.51
CA THR A 38 -10.21 -5.48 -6.34
C THR A 38 -10.58 -5.13 -7.79
N PRO A 39 -9.80 -4.32 -8.53
CA PRO A 39 -10.12 -3.87 -9.88
C PRO A 39 -9.93 -4.98 -10.94
N LEU A 40 -10.63 -6.09 -10.74
CA LEU A 40 -10.56 -7.31 -11.54
C LEU A 40 -11.04 -7.05 -12.98
N LEU A 41 -10.34 -7.66 -13.94
CA LEU A 41 -10.77 -7.70 -15.33
C LEU A 41 -11.77 -8.84 -15.52
N HIS A 42 -12.84 -8.52 -16.24
CA HIS A 42 -13.78 -9.49 -16.78
C HIS A 42 -13.66 -9.52 -18.30
N VAL A 43 -14.21 -10.55 -18.94
CA VAL A 43 -14.18 -10.72 -20.41
C VAL A 43 -14.70 -9.48 -21.15
N LYS A 44 -15.70 -8.78 -20.61
CA LYS A 44 -16.22 -7.52 -21.18
C LYS A 44 -15.23 -6.35 -21.17
N ASP A 45 -14.26 -6.37 -20.27
CA ASP A 45 -13.27 -5.31 -20.11
C ASP A 45 -12.12 -5.46 -21.12
N VAL A 46 -11.87 -6.69 -21.57
CA VAL A 46 -10.79 -7.06 -22.50
C VAL A 46 -11.34 -7.86 -23.71
N PRO A 47 -12.12 -7.24 -24.61
CA PRO A 47 -12.67 -7.92 -25.77
C PRO A 47 -11.57 -8.59 -26.61
N GLY A 48 -11.80 -9.84 -27.00
CA GLY A 48 -10.84 -10.63 -27.78
C GLY A 48 -9.71 -11.28 -26.96
N TRP A 49 -9.64 -11.04 -25.66
CA TRP A 49 -8.78 -11.79 -24.74
C TRP A 49 -9.55 -12.90 -24.04
N ILE A 50 -8.89 -14.03 -23.83
CA ILE A 50 -9.32 -15.09 -22.93
C ILE A 50 -8.62 -14.87 -21.60
N ILE A 51 -9.37 -14.82 -20.49
CA ILE A 51 -8.79 -14.86 -19.15
C ILE A 51 -8.58 -16.34 -18.82
N ALA A 52 -7.36 -16.84 -19.01
CA ALA A 52 -7.01 -18.26 -18.89
C ALA A 52 -6.96 -18.72 -17.42
N GLU A 53 -6.42 -17.88 -16.54
CA GLU A 53 -6.35 -18.13 -15.09
C GLU A 53 -6.67 -16.84 -14.32
N THR A 54 -7.27 -16.99 -13.13
CA THR A 54 -7.32 -15.93 -12.11
C THR A 54 -6.98 -16.55 -10.77
N ARG A 55 -5.96 -16.03 -10.10
CA ARG A 55 -5.49 -16.49 -8.79
C ARG A 55 -5.50 -15.34 -7.80
N HIS A 56 -5.90 -15.63 -6.56
CA HIS A 56 -5.82 -14.71 -5.43
C HIS A 56 -4.79 -15.23 -4.43
N ILE A 57 -3.93 -14.34 -3.93
CA ILE A 57 -2.85 -14.64 -3.00
C ILE A 57 -2.93 -13.61 -1.88
N ALA A 58 -2.91 -14.05 -0.62
CA ALA A 58 -3.03 -13.15 0.52
C ALA A 58 -1.99 -13.44 1.62
N GLY A 59 -1.64 -12.40 2.38
CA GLY A 59 -0.71 -12.51 3.51
C GLY A 59 0.59 -13.24 3.17
N LYS A 60 0.89 -14.30 3.92
CA LYS A 60 2.15 -15.06 3.79
C LYS A 60 2.21 -15.97 2.55
N GLU A 61 1.10 -16.19 1.86
CA GLU A 61 1.13 -16.97 0.61
C GLU A 61 1.95 -16.28 -0.48
N LEU A 62 2.18 -14.97 -0.34
CA LEU A 62 3.05 -14.19 -1.22
C LEU A 62 4.47 -14.78 -1.34
N TYR A 63 5.00 -15.39 -0.27
CA TYR A 63 6.31 -16.05 -0.30
C TYR A 63 6.37 -17.23 -1.29
N GLY A 64 5.23 -17.88 -1.56
CA GLY A 64 5.16 -18.96 -2.55
C GLY A 64 5.05 -18.45 -3.99
N TYR A 65 4.83 -17.15 -4.18
CA TYR A 65 4.66 -16.53 -5.49
C TYR A 65 5.87 -15.67 -5.90
N ILE A 66 6.45 -14.90 -4.96
CA ILE A 66 7.65 -14.10 -5.20
C ILE A 66 8.86 -14.82 -4.60
N ASP A 67 9.75 -15.31 -5.47
CA ASP A 67 11.02 -15.93 -5.07
C ASP A 67 12.06 -14.87 -4.70
N GLY A 68 12.11 -14.53 -3.41
CA GLY A 68 12.94 -13.45 -2.87
C GLY A 68 12.33 -12.08 -3.12
N GLY A 69 12.05 -11.32 -2.05
CA GLY A 69 11.51 -9.96 -2.15
C GLY A 69 10.05 -9.83 -1.74
N ALA A 70 9.36 -10.89 -1.32
CA ALA A 70 8.05 -10.76 -0.68
C ALA A 70 8.11 -9.92 0.60
N GLU A 71 9.25 -9.90 1.29
CA GLU A 71 9.46 -9.19 2.56
C GLU A 71 9.23 -7.69 2.43
N ILE A 72 9.63 -7.06 1.32
CA ILE A 72 9.40 -5.62 1.14
C ILE A 72 7.91 -5.32 0.93
N TYR A 73 7.17 -6.17 0.20
CA TYR A 73 5.72 -6.00 0.07
C TYR A 73 5.04 -6.12 1.44
N LEU A 74 5.43 -7.10 2.25
CA LEU A 74 4.90 -7.28 3.59
C LEU A 74 5.25 -6.12 4.53
N GLU A 75 6.48 -5.60 4.49
CA GLU A 75 6.89 -4.40 5.26
C GLU A 75 6.05 -3.17 4.86
N TYR A 76 5.71 -3.05 3.58
CA TYR A 76 4.90 -1.94 3.08
C TYR A 76 3.42 -2.07 3.43
N GLY A 77 2.98 -3.26 3.85
CA GLY A 77 1.61 -3.59 4.22
C GLY A 77 0.81 -4.18 3.05
N PHE A 78 1.36 -5.19 2.39
CA PHE A 78 0.65 -6.03 1.44
C PHE A 78 -0.64 -6.61 2.05
N GLU A 79 -1.76 -6.49 1.34
CA GLU A 79 -3.05 -7.08 1.72
C GLU A 79 -3.35 -8.32 0.88
N GLU A 80 -3.39 -8.14 -0.44
CA GLU A 80 -3.77 -9.17 -1.41
C GLU A 80 -3.11 -8.92 -2.77
N LEU A 81 -2.91 -9.99 -3.53
CA LEU A 81 -2.50 -9.99 -4.92
C LEU A 81 -3.54 -10.76 -5.73
N THR A 82 -3.98 -10.16 -6.83
CA THR A 82 -4.73 -10.86 -7.87
C THR A 82 -3.88 -10.99 -9.12
N VAL A 83 -3.73 -12.23 -9.59
CA VAL A 83 -2.98 -12.56 -10.81
C VAL A 83 -3.98 -13.01 -11.88
N GLN A 84 -3.94 -12.42 -13.07
CA GLN A 84 -4.72 -12.86 -14.23
C GLN A 84 -3.80 -13.12 -15.41
N GLN A 85 -3.93 -14.29 -16.02
CA GLN A 85 -3.28 -14.62 -17.29
C GLN A 85 -4.27 -14.36 -18.43
N LEU A 86 -3.90 -13.49 -19.36
CA LEU A 86 -4.70 -13.14 -20.52
C LEU A 86 -4.03 -13.69 -21.78
N GLN A 87 -4.80 -14.34 -22.65
CA GLN A 87 -4.32 -14.89 -23.92
C GLN A 87 -5.13 -14.36 -25.12
N GLN A 88 -4.44 -13.98 -26.20
CA GLN A 88 -5.03 -13.59 -27.48
C GLN A 88 -4.14 -14.12 -28.61
N GLY A 89 -4.52 -15.25 -29.22
CA GLY A 89 -3.68 -15.93 -30.20
C GLY A 89 -2.36 -16.38 -29.56
N GLU A 90 -1.23 -15.92 -30.10
CA GLU A 90 0.12 -16.20 -29.57
C GLU A 90 0.59 -15.19 -28.51
N GLN A 91 -0.23 -14.19 -28.18
CA GLN A 91 0.12 -13.18 -27.17
C GLN A 91 -0.41 -13.58 -25.80
N GLU A 92 0.44 -13.35 -24.81
CA GLU A 92 0.14 -13.58 -23.41
C GLU A 92 0.53 -12.35 -22.57
N LEU A 93 -0.37 -11.98 -21.66
CA LEU A 93 -0.13 -10.96 -20.64
C LEU A 93 -0.34 -11.57 -19.26
N LEU A 94 0.64 -11.36 -18.38
CA LEU A 94 0.50 -11.62 -16.95
C LEU A 94 0.17 -10.30 -16.26
N VAL A 95 -1.03 -10.22 -15.67
CA VAL A 95 -1.53 -9.04 -14.97
C VAL A 95 -1.50 -9.31 -13.47
N GLU A 96 -0.71 -8.54 -12.75
CA GLU A 96 -0.55 -8.64 -11.29
C GLU A 96 -1.05 -7.37 -10.63
N ILE A 97 -2.12 -7.48 -9.86
CA ILE A 97 -2.77 -6.37 -9.16
C ILE A 97 -2.53 -6.53 -7.67
N TYR A 98 -1.53 -5.82 -7.16
CA TYR A 98 -1.19 -5.77 -5.74
C TYR A 98 -2.03 -4.72 -5.06
N ARG A 99 -2.79 -5.12 -4.04
CA ARG A 99 -3.44 -4.19 -3.11
C ARG A 99 -2.59 -4.05 -1.86
N MET A 100 -2.24 -2.82 -1.57
CA MET A 100 -1.48 -2.44 -0.39
C MET A 100 -2.39 -1.76 0.64
N LYS A 101 -1.91 -1.56 1.86
CA LYS A 101 -2.68 -0.94 2.94
C LYS A 101 -3.11 0.51 2.67
N ASP A 102 -2.32 1.25 1.88
CA ASP A 102 -2.54 2.66 1.56
C ASP A 102 -1.86 3.08 0.24
N ALA A 103 -2.16 4.30 -0.23
CA ALA A 103 -1.60 4.83 -1.47
C ALA A 103 -0.09 5.09 -1.36
N GLU A 104 0.42 5.48 -0.19
CA GLU A 104 1.87 5.58 0.04
C GLU A 104 2.55 4.22 -0.12
N ALA A 105 1.98 3.12 0.38
CA ALA A 105 2.53 1.78 0.24
C ALA A 105 2.65 1.36 -1.22
N ALA A 106 1.58 1.54 -1.99
CA ALA A 106 1.54 1.19 -3.39
C ALA A 106 2.55 2.01 -4.21
N PHE A 107 2.61 3.32 -3.95
CA PHE A 107 3.62 4.19 -4.56
C PHE A 107 5.03 3.79 -4.15
N GLY A 108 5.21 3.39 -2.89
CA GLY A 108 6.45 2.90 -2.33
C GLY A 108 7.04 1.72 -3.09
N ILE A 109 6.26 0.66 -3.26
CA ILE A 109 6.63 -0.51 -4.05
C ILE A 109 6.94 -0.11 -5.49
N PHE A 110 6.05 0.66 -6.14
CA PHE A 110 6.29 1.18 -7.48
C PHE A 110 7.64 1.90 -7.56
N SER A 111 7.91 2.81 -6.62
CA SER A 111 9.09 3.66 -6.62
C SER A 111 10.39 2.86 -6.52
N VAL A 112 10.41 1.70 -5.87
CA VAL A 112 11.62 0.84 -5.77
C VAL A 112 11.70 -0.22 -6.87
N SER A 113 10.57 -0.61 -7.47
CA SER A 113 10.51 -1.65 -8.50
C SER A 113 10.93 -1.17 -9.89
N HIS A 114 10.71 0.11 -10.22
CA HIS A 114 10.91 0.58 -11.59
C HIS A 114 12.38 0.98 -11.89
N ARG A 115 12.94 0.46 -12.98
CA ARG A 115 14.28 0.83 -13.50
C ARG A 115 14.19 1.14 -14.99
N LYS A 116 14.89 2.19 -15.45
CA LYS A 116 14.98 2.61 -16.86
C LYS A 116 13.60 2.68 -17.56
N CYS A 117 12.77 3.64 -17.14
CA CYS A 117 11.42 3.82 -17.66
C CYS A 117 11.37 4.76 -18.85
N SER A 118 10.49 4.45 -19.80
CA SER A 118 9.89 5.43 -20.69
C SER A 118 8.55 5.91 -20.11
N PHE A 119 8.17 7.14 -20.45
CA PHE A 119 6.93 7.79 -20.00
C PHE A 119 6.11 8.20 -21.22
N VAL A 120 5.77 7.20 -22.05
CA VAL A 120 5.27 7.44 -23.42
C VAL A 120 3.81 7.89 -23.42
N GLU A 121 3.00 7.47 -22.44
CA GLU A 121 1.58 7.85 -22.36
C GLU A 121 1.09 8.12 -20.93
N ASN A 122 0.48 9.29 -20.70
CA ASN A 122 -0.12 9.66 -19.42
C ASN A 122 -1.52 9.04 -19.25
N PHE A 123 -1.59 7.79 -18.77
CA PHE A 123 -2.85 7.17 -18.33
C PHE A 123 -3.02 7.13 -16.80
N THR A 124 -1.92 7.28 -16.06
CA THR A 124 -1.87 7.51 -14.61
C THR A 124 -0.74 8.48 -14.29
N ARG A 125 -0.78 9.10 -13.11
CA ARG A 125 0.25 10.03 -12.65
C ARG A 125 1.63 9.36 -12.52
N TYR A 126 1.64 8.09 -12.15
CA TYR A 126 2.84 7.31 -11.91
C TYR A 126 2.77 5.99 -12.69
N HIS A 127 3.53 5.93 -13.77
CA HIS A 127 3.69 4.75 -14.59
C HIS A 127 5.15 4.60 -15.03
N CYS A 128 5.53 3.40 -15.39
CA CYS A 128 6.80 3.08 -15.99
C CYS A 128 6.56 2.08 -17.10
N ASP A 129 7.03 2.41 -18.30
CA ASP A 129 6.86 1.58 -19.48
C ASP A 129 8.22 1.11 -19.98
N SER A 130 8.34 -0.20 -20.19
CA SER A 130 9.47 -0.91 -20.75
C SER A 130 8.98 -1.92 -21.78
N PRO A 131 9.84 -2.43 -22.68
CA PRO A 131 9.42 -3.38 -23.72
C PRO A 131 8.66 -4.59 -23.19
N TYR A 132 9.03 -5.10 -22.01
CA TYR A 132 8.45 -6.33 -21.43
C TYR A 132 7.48 -6.09 -20.28
N GLN A 133 7.41 -4.88 -19.74
CA GLN A 133 6.65 -4.62 -18.53
C GLN A 133 6.14 -3.19 -18.47
N LEU A 134 4.85 -3.07 -18.15
CA LEU A 134 4.20 -1.83 -17.81
C LEU A 134 3.81 -1.86 -16.33
N LEU A 135 4.34 -0.91 -15.56
CA LEU A 135 4.07 -0.73 -14.14
C LEU A 135 3.28 0.55 -13.92
N PHE A 136 2.32 0.55 -13.02
CA PHE A 136 1.70 1.79 -12.55
C PHE A 136 1.18 1.69 -11.13
N VAL A 137 0.89 2.85 -10.54
CA VAL A 137 0.18 2.96 -9.26
C VAL A 137 -1.02 3.89 -9.40
N LYS A 138 -2.12 3.50 -8.77
CA LYS A 138 -3.31 4.35 -8.59
C LYS A 138 -4.01 3.95 -7.29
N GLY A 139 -4.26 4.92 -6.41
CA GLY A 139 -4.74 4.60 -5.07
C GLY A 139 -3.83 3.63 -4.32
N ALA A 140 -4.43 2.71 -3.57
CA ALA A 140 -3.70 1.66 -2.85
C ALA A 140 -3.29 0.47 -3.74
N TYR A 141 -3.31 0.60 -5.06
CA TYR A 141 -2.98 -0.48 -5.99
C TYR A 141 -1.69 -0.22 -6.75
N PHE A 142 -0.75 -1.16 -6.65
CA PHE A 142 0.39 -1.29 -7.55
C PHE A 142 0.07 -2.37 -8.57
N VAL A 143 0.27 -2.08 -9.85
CA VAL A 143 -0.09 -3.00 -10.94
C VAL A 143 1.13 -3.22 -11.82
N ALA A 144 1.44 -4.49 -12.09
CA ALA A 144 2.43 -4.91 -13.06
C ALA A 144 1.75 -5.71 -14.17
N ILE A 145 2.01 -5.32 -15.42
CA ILE A 145 1.56 -6.05 -16.61
C ILE A 145 2.80 -6.47 -17.37
N THR A 146 3.08 -7.77 -17.36
CA THR A 146 4.20 -8.37 -18.06
C THR A 146 3.74 -8.90 -19.41
N ASN A 147 4.46 -8.52 -20.47
CA ASN A 147 4.32 -9.12 -21.80
C ASN A 147 5.64 -9.82 -22.14
N TYR A 148 5.56 -11.04 -22.67
CA TYR A 148 6.76 -11.85 -22.90
C TYR A 148 7.42 -11.64 -24.26
N GLN A 149 6.77 -10.90 -25.16
CA GLN A 149 7.24 -10.74 -26.54
C GLN A 149 8.18 -9.54 -26.73
N GLY A 150 8.02 -8.46 -25.94
CA GLY A 150 8.91 -7.29 -26.04
C GLY A 150 8.73 -6.46 -27.31
N ILE A 151 7.64 -6.65 -28.04
CA ILE A 151 7.32 -5.96 -29.30
C ILE A 151 6.28 -4.84 -29.07
N GLU A 152 6.26 -3.85 -29.97
CA GLU A 152 5.36 -2.68 -29.81
C GLU A 152 3.89 -3.07 -29.75
N GLU A 153 3.44 -4.04 -30.56
CA GLU A 153 2.04 -4.51 -30.54
C GLU A 153 1.63 -5.07 -29.16
N ALA A 154 2.52 -5.84 -28.52
CA ALA A 154 2.27 -6.38 -27.19
C ALA A 154 2.25 -5.28 -26.12
N ARG A 155 3.09 -4.24 -26.31
CA ARG A 155 3.15 -3.05 -25.45
C ARG A 155 1.85 -2.22 -25.52
N GLU A 156 1.35 -1.96 -26.73
CA GLU A 156 0.08 -1.26 -26.94
C GLU A 156 -1.10 -2.01 -26.30
N LYS A 157 -1.10 -3.35 -26.40
CA LYS A 157 -2.10 -4.20 -25.76
C LYS A 157 -2.02 -4.17 -24.24
N ALA A 158 -0.81 -4.24 -23.67
CA ALA A 158 -0.61 -4.09 -22.22
C ALA A 158 -1.12 -2.72 -21.72
N LEU A 159 -0.91 -1.66 -22.50
CA LEU A 159 -1.40 -0.31 -22.20
C LEU A 159 -2.92 -0.20 -22.24
N ALA A 160 -3.58 -0.85 -23.22
CA ALA A 160 -5.04 -0.92 -23.26
C ALA A 160 -5.62 -1.62 -22.02
N VAL A 161 -4.99 -2.71 -21.57
CA VAL A 161 -5.35 -3.39 -20.32
C VAL A 161 -5.11 -2.51 -19.10
N ALA A 162 -3.96 -1.83 -19.03
CA ALA A 162 -3.62 -0.91 -17.94
C ALA A 162 -4.66 0.20 -17.76
N ARG A 163 -5.13 0.80 -18.87
CA ARG A 163 -6.20 1.81 -18.87
C ARG A 163 -7.50 1.28 -18.27
N LYS A 164 -7.90 0.05 -18.63
CA LYS A 164 -9.12 -0.58 -18.09
C LYS A 164 -9.04 -0.82 -16.60
N ILE A 165 -7.88 -1.27 -16.10
CA ILE A 165 -7.66 -1.44 -14.66
C ILE A 165 -7.68 -0.08 -13.96
N SER A 166 -6.95 0.91 -14.50
CA SER A 166 -6.88 2.24 -13.88
C SER A 166 -8.25 2.94 -13.83
N ASP A 167 -9.09 2.77 -14.85
CA ASP A 167 -10.46 3.32 -14.88
C ASP A 167 -11.36 2.76 -13.78
N LYS A 168 -11.14 1.52 -13.35
CA LYS A 168 -11.87 0.87 -12.25
C LYS A 168 -11.46 1.40 -10.87
N ILE A 169 -10.25 1.94 -10.73
CA ILE A 169 -9.75 2.45 -9.45
C ILE A 169 -10.18 3.91 -9.28
N LYS A 170 -11.00 4.18 -8.25
CA LYS A 170 -11.52 5.53 -7.92
C LYS A 170 -10.81 6.19 -6.73
N GLN A 171 -9.95 5.45 -6.04
CA GLN A 171 -9.18 5.96 -4.91
C GLN A 171 -8.21 7.06 -5.37
N PRO A 172 -7.96 8.08 -4.54
CA PRO A 172 -7.00 9.13 -4.86
C PRO A 172 -5.57 8.59 -4.87
N ASP A 173 -4.71 9.17 -5.71
CA ASP A 173 -3.28 8.84 -5.72
C ASP A 173 -2.57 9.27 -4.43
N VAL A 174 -1.33 8.81 -4.28
CA VAL A 174 -0.45 9.20 -3.17
C VAL A 174 -0.35 10.73 -3.05
N ASN A 175 -0.40 11.22 -1.80
CA ASN A 175 -0.17 12.62 -1.50
C ASN A 175 1.33 12.89 -1.33
N ILE A 176 1.99 13.35 -2.39
CA ILE A 176 3.39 13.74 -2.32
C ILE A 176 3.55 15.00 -1.45
N PRO A 177 4.50 15.06 -0.52
CA PRO A 177 4.74 16.25 0.29
C PRO A 177 4.96 17.51 -0.56
N VAL A 178 4.32 18.63 -0.17
CA VAL A 178 4.35 19.90 -0.92
C VAL A 178 5.77 20.39 -1.20
N ILE A 179 6.71 20.12 -0.29
CA ILE A 179 8.12 20.48 -0.48
C ILE A 179 8.70 19.89 -1.77
N PHE A 180 8.34 18.66 -2.15
CA PHE A 180 8.82 18.02 -3.38
C PHE A 180 8.00 18.39 -4.63
N GLN A 181 6.91 19.14 -4.45
CA GLN A 181 6.11 19.65 -5.57
C GLN A 181 6.60 21.02 -6.05
N SER A 182 7.51 21.67 -5.32
CA SER A 182 8.06 22.97 -5.71
C SER A 182 8.85 22.88 -7.03
N GLY A 183 8.92 23.99 -7.77
CA GLY A 183 9.59 24.06 -9.08
C GLY A 183 11.07 23.63 -9.04
N GLU A 184 11.73 23.81 -7.90
CA GLU A 184 13.16 23.50 -7.70
C GLU A 184 13.45 21.99 -7.79
N PHE A 185 12.49 21.14 -7.41
CA PHE A 185 12.65 19.68 -7.40
C PHE A 185 11.99 18.97 -8.58
N GLN A 186 11.22 19.68 -9.42
CA GLN A 186 10.54 19.11 -10.58
C GLN A 186 11.43 18.27 -11.51
N PRO A 187 12.69 18.66 -11.81
CA PRO A 187 13.57 17.83 -12.65
C PRO A 187 13.90 16.46 -12.05
N ASP A 188 13.84 16.37 -10.72
CA ASP A 188 14.30 15.22 -9.94
C ASP A 188 13.13 14.41 -9.36
N VAL A 189 11.90 14.96 -9.31
CA VAL A 189 10.75 14.34 -8.63
C VAL A 189 10.42 12.92 -9.13
N LYS A 190 10.77 12.60 -10.39
CA LYS A 190 10.66 11.25 -10.96
C LYS A 190 11.56 10.20 -10.26
N ARG A 191 12.56 10.66 -9.50
CA ARG A 191 13.46 9.83 -8.69
C ARG A 191 12.98 9.69 -7.25
N LEU A 192 11.89 10.36 -6.87
CA LEU A 192 11.33 10.32 -5.52
C LEU A 192 10.99 8.87 -5.15
N LYS A 193 11.46 8.45 -3.99
CA LYS A 193 11.17 7.15 -3.37
C LYS A 193 10.34 7.36 -2.12
N PHE A 194 9.49 6.39 -1.82
CA PHE A 194 8.85 6.29 -0.51
C PHE A 194 9.35 5.03 0.19
N CYS A 195 10.03 5.23 1.31
CA CYS A 195 10.60 4.19 2.16
C CYS A 195 9.66 3.94 3.33
N ARG A 196 9.23 2.70 3.54
CA ARG A 196 8.52 2.30 4.75
C ARG A 196 9.30 1.18 5.39
N GLY A 197 9.79 1.38 6.60
CA GLY A 197 10.67 0.42 7.26
C GLY A 197 12.07 0.32 6.63
N ILE A 198 12.83 -0.67 7.11
CA ILE A 198 14.27 -0.79 6.84
C ILE A 198 14.55 -1.40 5.46
N LEU A 199 13.69 -2.31 4.97
CA LEU A 199 13.84 -2.87 3.63
C LEU A 199 13.55 -1.80 2.58
N GLY A 200 12.62 -0.90 2.84
CA GLY A 200 12.39 0.31 2.03
C GLY A 200 13.66 1.16 1.88
N ILE A 201 14.34 1.46 3.00
CA ILE A 201 15.62 2.19 3.00
C ILE A 201 16.70 1.41 2.23
N GLN A 202 16.83 0.11 2.48
CA GLN A 202 17.81 -0.74 1.79
C GLN A 202 17.62 -0.77 0.28
N ASN A 203 16.38 -0.70 -0.21
CA ASN A 203 16.10 -0.73 -1.66
C ASN A 203 16.19 0.65 -2.31
N ALA A 204 15.88 1.72 -1.59
CA ALA A 204 15.86 3.08 -2.13
C ALA A 204 17.21 3.82 -1.99
N ILE A 205 17.85 3.70 -0.82
CA ILE A 205 19.05 4.44 -0.43
C ILE A 205 19.89 3.60 0.57
N PRO A 206 20.57 2.53 0.11
CA PRO A 206 21.29 1.60 0.98
C PRO A 206 22.28 2.27 1.94
N GLU A 207 22.86 3.41 1.54
CA GLU A 207 23.82 4.19 2.32
C GLU A 207 23.23 4.70 3.65
N TRP A 208 21.91 4.88 3.71
CA TRP A 208 21.22 5.34 4.91
C TRP A 208 20.84 4.22 5.86
N ARG A 209 21.01 2.94 5.49
CA ARG A 209 20.58 1.79 6.32
C ARG A 209 21.02 1.94 7.78
N LYS A 210 22.31 2.24 8.02
CA LYS A 210 22.87 2.34 9.37
C LYS A 210 22.27 3.49 10.19
N LEU A 211 21.77 4.54 9.56
CA LEU A 211 21.13 5.67 10.24
C LEU A 211 19.78 5.30 10.83
N PHE A 212 19.15 4.24 10.30
CA PHE A 212 17.86 3.72 10.75
C PHE A 212 17.99 2.45 11.58
N ASP A 213 19.20 2.03 11.97
CA ASP A 213 19.40 0.88 12.84
C ASP A 213 18.71 1.12 14.21
N GLY A 214 17.85 0.19 14.61
CA GLY A 214 17.08 0.28 15.86
C GLY A 214 15.74 1.03 15.77
N PHE A 215 15.49 1.76 14.67
CA PHE A 215 14.20 2.42 14.44
C PHE A 215 13.19 1.46 13.82
N THR A 216 11.92 1.61 14.19
CA THR A 216 10.80 0.83 13.64
C THR A 216 9.59 1.73 13.43
N GLY A 217 8.64 1.31 12.59
CA GLY A 217 7.39 2.04 12.36
C GLY A 217 7.52 3.38 11.62
N PHE A 218 8.68 3.68 11.04
CA PHE A 218 8.93 4.92 10.32
C PHE A 218 8.54 4.83 8.83
N SER A 219 8.38 5.98 8.20
CA SER A 219 8.28 6.12 6.75
C SER A 219 8.92 7.43 6.30
N VAL A 220 9.62 7.43 5.18
CA VAL A 220 10.44 8.55 4.70
C VAL A 220 10.33 8.67 3.18
N PHE A 221 10.01 9.86 2.70
CA PHE A 221 10.22 10.23 1.31
C PHE A 221 11.68 10.59 1.08
N VAL A 222 12.31 10.00 0.07
CA VAL A 222 13.72 10.24 -0.26
C VAL A 222 13.82 10.73 -1.70
N LEU A 223 14.39 11.92 -1.89
CA LEU A 223 14.67 12.49 -3.20
C LEU A 223 16.17 12.59 -3.43
N LYS A 224 16.67 11.91 -4.46
CA LYS A 224 18.04 12.09 -4.95
C LYS A 224 18.08 13.19 -6.00
N ILE A 225 18.92 14.19 -5.75
CA ILE A 225 19.16 15.35 -6.62
C ILE A 225 20.56 15.24 -7.19
N GLU A 226 20.70 15.33 -8.50
CA GLU A 226 22.00 15.21 -9.20
C GLU A 226 22.28 16.49 -10.00
N ARG A 227 23.50 17.03 -9.87
CA ARG A 227 23.99 18.24 -10.54
C ARG A 227 25.42 18.01 -11.00
N GLY A 228 25.59 17.59 -12.26
CA GLY A 228 26.90 17.19 -12.78
C GLY A 228 27.46 16.02 -11.98
N GLU A 229 28.65 16.19 -11.41
CA GLU A 229 29.31 15.19 -10.55
C GLU A 229 28.88 15.24 -9.08
N GLN A 230 28.03 16.19 -8.70
CA GLN A 230 27.56 16.34 -7.32
C GLN A 230 26.15 15.79 -7.15
N TRP A 231 25.85 15.22 -5.99
CA TRP A 231 24.50 14.78 -5.65
C TRP A 231 24.18 14.98 -4.18
N ALA A 232 22.89 15.12 -3.87
CA ALA A 232 22.36 15.22 -2.52
C ALA A 232 21.11 14.34 -2.36
N ASN A 233 20.89 13.82 -1.15
CA ASN A 233 19.69 13.10 -0.79
C ASN A 233 18.90 13.92 0.23
N ILE A 234 17.63 14.21 -0.08
CA ILE A 234 16.72 14.91 0.83
C ILE A 234 15.71 13.90 1.35
N GLY A 235 15.67 13.76 2.68
CA GLY A 235 14.72 12.92 3.38
C GLY A 235 13.63 13.76 4.03
N LEU A 236 12.37 13.36 3.88
CA LEU A 236 11.26 13.90 4.67
C LEU A 236 10.54 12.74 5.35
N GLU A 237 10.61 12.72 6.68
CA GLU A 237 9.87 11.76 7.48
C GLU A 237 8.36 12.06 7.44
N SER A 238 7.56 11.02 7.18
CA SER A 238 6.11 11.09 7.26
C SER A 238 5.65 10.50 8.59
N GLY A 239 5.17 11.34 9.50
CA GLY A 239 4.69 10.95 10.83
C GLY A 239 4.49 12.16 11.73
N LYS A 240 3.84 12.00 12.89
CA LYS A 240 3.92 13.02 13.94
C LYS A 240 5.35 12.98 14.50
N PRO A 241 6.03 14.11 14.72
CA PRO A 241 7.27 14.12 15.48
C PRO A 241 6.95 13.57 16.88
N GLY A 242 7.28 12.30 17.11
CA GLY A 242 6.78 11.52 18.24
C GLY A 242 7.80 10.47 18.63
N ASN A 243 8.65 10.84 19.59
CA ASN A 243 9.62 10.03 20.31
C ASN A 243 10.72 9.38 19.45
N LEU A 244 11.46 10.21 18.71
CA LEU A 244 12.88 9.95 18.46
C LEU A 244 13.63 10.29 19.77
N CYS A 245 13.59 9.37 20.73
CA CYS A 245 14.45 9.37 21.93
C CYS A 245 14.98 7.96 22.13
#